data_AF-A0A2D6Y1C7-F1
#
_entry.id   AF-A0A2D6Y1C7-F1
#
_cell.length_a   1.000
_cell.length_b   1.000
_cell.length_c   1.000
_cell.angle_alpha   90.00
_cell.angle_beta   90.00
_cell.angle_gamma   90.00
#
_symmetry.space_group_name_H-M   'P 1'
#
loop_
_entity.id
_entity.type
_entity.pdbx_description
1 polymer ?
#
loop_
_entity_poly.entity_id
_entity_poly.type
_entity_poly.pdbx_seq_one_letter_code
_entity_poly.pdbx_strand_id
1 'polypeptide(L)' 'MTIDNRCREQRSVADKMFMDFKYTAPGSPEQISSLKTLSFLIGMWSDFLQQEEKRMDAALSIG' A
#
# COMPACT_ATOMS: atom_id res chain seq x y z
N MET A 1 -3.36 0.69 -14.01
CA MET A 1 -4.06 1.23 -12.83
C MET A 1 -3.26 2.43 -12.38
N THR A 2 -3.85 3.60 -12.13
CA THR A 2 -3.07 4.79 -11.72
C THR A 2 -2.82 4.81 -10.22
N ILE A 3 -1.86 5.62 -9.77
CA ILE A 3 -1.61 5.90 -8.35
C ILE A 3 -2.90 6.38 -7.66
N ASP A 4 -3.63 7.31 -8.29
CA ASP A 4 -4.87 7.87 -7.74
C ASP A 4 -5.92 6.80 -7.45
N ASN A 5 -6.10 5.84 -8.36
CA ASN A 5 -7.07 4.77 -8.19
C ASN A 5 -6.68 3.85 -7.03
N ARG A 6 -5.41 3.43 -6.97
CA ARG A 6 -4.91 2.61 -5.84
C ARG A 6 -5.07 3.33 -4.50
N CYS A 7 -4.75 4.64 -4.45
CA CYS A 7 -4.92 5.42 -3.23
C CYS A 7 -6.39 5.50 -2.79
N ARG A 8 -7.34 5.63 -3.72
CA ARG A 8 -8.78 5.63 -3.38
C ARG A 8 -9.23 4.26 -2.86
N GLU A 9 -8.81 3.18 -3.51
CA GLU A 9 -9.16 1.81 -3.13
C GLU A 9 -8.63 1.44 -1.74
N GLN A 10 -7.40 1.88 -1.42
CA GLN A 10 -6.75 1.53 -0.16
C GLN A 10 -7.09 2.48 1.00
N ARG A 11 -7.76 3.62 0.75
CA ARG A 11 -7.98 4.65 1.78
C ARG A 11 -8.66 4.11 3.04
N SER A 12 -9.76 3.37 2.88
CA SER A 12 -10.50 2.82 4.03
C SER A 12 -9.70 1.80 4.83
N VAL A 13 -8.90 0.96 4.14
CA VAL A 13 -8.09 -0.05 4.81
C VAL A 13 -6.89 0.59 5.52
N ALA A 14 -6.31 1.64 4.93
CA ALA A 14 -5.22 2.41 5.53
C ALA A 14 -5.69 3.16 6.78
N ASP A 15 -6.88 3.77 6.74
CA ASP A 15 -7.47 4.44 7.91
C ASP A 15 -7.72 3.46 9.06
N LYS A 16 -8.35 2.31 8.78
CA LYS A 16 -8.58 1.28 9.80
C LYS A 16 -7.26 0.77 10.38
N MET A 17 -6.31 0.42 9.52
CA MET A 17 -4.99 -0.04 9.94
C MET A 17 -4.27 0.99 10.81
N PHE A 18 -4.35 2.27 10.46
CA PHE A 18 -3.78 3.36 11.26
C PHE A 18 -4.44 3.44 12.65
N MET A 19 -5.77 3.36 12.71
CA MET A 19 -6.50 3.37 13.97
C MET A 19 -6.13 2.17 14.84
N ASP A 20 -6.12 0.97 14.26
CA ASP A 20 -5.79 -0.28 14.95
C ASP A 20 -4.33 -0.26 15.45
N PHE A 21 -3.39 0.25 14.66
CA PHE A 21 -2.00 0.37 15.09
C PHE A 21 -1.82 1.35 16.26
N LYS A 22 -2.47 2.51 16.19
CA LYS A 22 -2.23 3.63 17.11
C LYS A 22 -3.01 3.51 18.43
N TYR A 23 -4.21 2.94 18.40
CA TYR A 23 -5.16 3.04 19.52
C TYR A 23 -5.49 1.70 20.19
N THR A 24 -4.88 0.60 19.78
CA THR A 24 -5.05 -0.71 20.44
C THR A 24 -3.86 -1.05 21.31
N ALA A 25 -4.03 -2.02 22.22
CA ALA A 25 -2.99 -2.41 23.16
C ALA A 25 -1.78 -3.03 22.42
N PRO A 26 -0.54 -2.80 22.92
CA PRO A 26 0.64 -3.45 22.38
C PRO A 26 0.50 -4.98 22.34
N GLY A 27 0.77 -5.58 21.19
CA GLY A 27 0.67 -7.03 20.97
C GLY A 27 -0.76 -7.58 20.87
N SER A 28 -1.78 -6.73 20.89
CA SER A 28 -3.16 -7.16 20.66
C SER A 28 -3.34 -7.78 19.25
N PRO A 29 -4.35 -8.65 19.06
CA PRO A 29 -4.68 -9.18 17.73
C PRO A 29 -4.88 -8.09 16.67
N GLU A 30 -5.52 -6.98 17.05
CA GLU A 30 -5.77 -5.83 16.19
C GLU A 30 -4.48 -5.13 15.81
N GLN A 31 -3.59 -4.86 16.78
CA GLN A 31 -2.29 -4.26 16.50
C GLN A 31 -1.45 -5.17 15.58
N ILE A 32 -1.40 -6.47 15.85
CA ILE A 32 -0.65 -7.44 15.01
C ILE A 32 -1.25 -7.49 13.61
N SER A 33 -2.58 -7.49 13.48
CA SER A 33 -3.25 -7.46 12.18
C SER A 33 -2.91 -6.18 11.40
N SER A 34 -2.89 -5.03 12.07
CA SER A 34 -2.54 -3.75 11.44
C SER A 34 -1.11 -3.75 10.88
N LEU A 35 -0.15 -4.32 11.62
CA LEU A 35 1.24 -4.46 11.17
C LEU A 35 1.37 -5.38 9.95
N LYS A 36 0.62 -6.48 9.93
CA LYS A 36 0.58 -7.38 8.77
C LYS A 36 -0.01 -6.69 7.54
N THR A 37 -1.10 -5.96 7.71
CA THR A 37 -1.71 -5.16 6.63
C THR A 37 -0.73 -4.10 6.12
N LEU A 38 -0.02 -3.40 7.01
CA LEU A 38 0.98 -2.41 6.63
C LEU A 38 2.09 -3.04 5.77
N SER A 39 2.64 -4.15 6.23
CA SER A 39 3.68 -4.89 5.50
C SER A 39 3.19 -5.32 4.11
N PHE A 40 1.95 -5.79 4.01
CA PHE A 40 1.35 -6.20 2.75
C PHE A 40 1.16 -5.01 1.79
N LEU A 41 0.62 -3.90 2.28
CA LEU A 41 0.39 -2.71 1.45
C LEU A 41 1.71 -2.13 0.92
N ILE A 42 2.74 -2.05 1.76
CA ILE A 42 4.08 -1.60 1.33
C ILE A 42 4.64 -2.50 0.23
N GLY A 43 4.56 -3.83 0.40
CA GLY A 43 4.99 -4.78 -0.63
C GLY A 43 4.26 -4.60 -1.95
N MET A 44 2.93 -4.45 -1.90
CA MET A 44 2.12 -4.20 -3.09
C MET A 44 2.51 -2.89 -3.81
N TRP A 45 2.83 -1.83 -3.06
CA TRP A 45 3.31 -0.58 -3.65
C TRP A 45 4.68 -0.74 -4.30
N SER A 46 5.61 -1.48 -3.68
CA SER A 46 6.90 -1.79 -4.29
C SER A 46 6.73 -2.48 -5.64
N ASP A 47 5.90 -3.52 -5.70
CA ASP A 47 5.65 -4.28 -6.93
C ASP A 47 4.99 -3.41 -8.01
N PHE A 48 4.02 -2.58 -7.61
CA PHE A 48 3.33 -1.70 -8.52
C PHE A 48 4.25 -0.62 -9.10
N LEU A 49 5.07 0.03 -8.27
CA LEU A 49 5.96 1.10 -8.72
C LEU A 49 7.05 0.57 -9.66
N GLN A 50 7.59 -0.63 -9.41
CA GLN A 50 8.51 -1.29 -10.34
C GLN A 50 7.87 -1.58 -11.71
N GLN A 51 6.57 -1.87 -11.76
CA GLN A 51 5.86 -2.06 -13.02
C GLN A 51 5.60 -0.74 -13.73
N GLU A 52 5.27 0.32 -13.00
CA GLU A 52 5.08 1.65 -13.59
C GLU A 52 6.39 2.22 -14.14
N GLU A 53 7.52 2.04 -13.44
CA GLU A 53 8.85 2.41 -13.93
C GLU A 53 9.15 1.74 -15.28
N LYS A 54 8.98 0.41 -15.38
CA LYS A 54 9.14 -0.34 -16.64
C LYS A 54 8.22 0.17 -17.74
N ARG A 55 6.98 0.55 -17.41
CA ARG A 55 6.01 1.14 -18.36
C ARG A 55 6.48 2.49 -18.88
N MET A 56 7.02 3.33 -18.00
CA MET A 56 7.57 4.64 -18.35
C MET A 56 8.80 4.51 -19.24
N ASP A 57 9.73 3.63 -18.90
CA ASP A 57 10.94 3.37 -19.71
C ASP A 57 10.57 2.85 -21.11
N ALA A 58 9.62 1.92 -21.19
CA ALA A 58 9.12 1.43 -22.47
C ALA A 58 8.48 2.55 -23.30
N ALA A 59 7.68 3.42 -22.70
CA ALA A 59 7.08 4.55 -23.41
C ALA A 59 8.12 5.57 -23.91
N LEU A 60 9.17 5.82 -23.12
CA LEU A 60 10.29 6.70 -23.50
C LEU A 60 11.16 6.09 -24.60
N SER A 61 11.30 4.77 -24.67
CA SER A 61 12.10 4.09 -25.71
C SER A 61 11.48 4.08 -27.12
N ILE A 62 10.20 4.47 -27.23
CA ILE A 62 9.44 4.50 -28.50
C ILE A 62 9.31 5.94 -29.04
N GLY A 63 9.73 6.96 -28.28
CA GLY A 63 9.75 8.37 -28.68
C GLY A 63 11.12 8.83 -29.15
#